data_AF-A0A0L9VE93-F1
#
_entry.id   AF-A0A0L9VE93-F1
#
_cell.length_a   1.000
_cell.length_b   1.000
_cell.length_c   1.000
_cell.angle_alpha   90.00
_cell.angle_beta   90.00
_cell.angle_gamma   90.00
#
_symmetry.space_group_name_H-M   'P 1'
#
loop_
_entity.id
_entity.type
_entity.pdbx_description
1 polymer ?
#
loop_
_entity_poly.entity_id
_entity_poly.type
_entity_poly.pdbx_seq_one_letter_code
_entity_poly.pdbx_strand_id
1 'polypeptide(L)'
;MPLVGSGMDISIVRLRSRRLWNKGANFSYFRIPPRTVSIPHVKRLAIVYQNLGNWSTLYYNLPGYSLISSVVGFLVFDASNVTDTSERNLTLNTMGQPISIQFPNITLNLSSNT
;
A
#
# COMPACT_ATOMS: atom_id res chain seq x y z
N MET A 1 -11.52 -7.56 -9.15
CA MET A 1 -10.81 -8.29 -10.23
C MET A 1 -9.56 -7.49 -10.55
N PRO A 2 -8.35 -8.06 -10.51
CA PRO A 2 -7.16 -7.33 -10.92
C PRO A 2 -7.21 -7.11 -12.44
N LEU A 3 -6.94 -5.87 -12.87
CA LEU A 3 -6.81 -5.53 -14.28
C LEU A 3 -5.41 -5.96 -14.72
N VAL A 4 -5.32 -7.06 -15.46
CA VAL A 4 -4.04 -7.55 -16.00
C VAL A 4 -3.65 -6.67 -17.18
N GLY A 5 -2.88 -5.62 -16.86
CA GLY A 5 -2.28 -4.67 -17.81
C GLY A 5 -0.80 -4.50 -17.48
N SER A 6 -0.03 -5.57 -17.72
CA SER A 6 1.44 -5.66 -17.83
C SER A 6 2.27 -4.53 -17.20
N GLY A 7 2.41 -4.58 -15.86
CA GLY A 7 3.57 -4.01 -15.19
C GLY A 7 3.30 -3.41 -13.81
N MET A 8 2.09 -2.91 -13.54
CA MET A 8 1.68 -2.34 -12.25
C MET A 8 0.39 -2.97 -11.75
N ASP A 9 0.35 -3.36 -10.47
CA ASP A 9 -0.84 -3.92 -9.82
C ASP A 9 -1.47 -2.90 -8.85
N ILE A 10 -2.78 -2.71 -8.97
CA ILE A 10 -3.57 -1.84 -8.09
C ILE A 10 -4.69 -2.66 -7.44
N SER A 11 -4.89 -2.49 -6.14
CA SER A 11 -6.02 -3.12 -5.43
C SER A 11 -6.61 -2.17 -4.39
N ILE A 12 -7.91 -2.32 -4.12
CA ILE A 12 -8.63 -1.43 -3.20
C ILE A 12 -9.30 -2.25 -2.11
N VAL A 13 -9.10 -1.86 -0.86
CA VAL A 13 -9.73 -2.47 0.31
C VAL A 13 -10.50 -1.42 1.08
N ARG A 14 -11.81 -1.65 1.24
CA ARG A 14 -12.67 -0.82 2.08
C ARG A 14 -12.83 -1.43 3.46
N LEU A 15 -12.65 -0.62 4.51
CA LEU A 15 -12.83 -1.07 5.89
C LEU A 15 -13.47 0.01 6.77
N ARG A 16 -14.08 -0.44 7.87
CA ARG A 16 -14.60 0.45 8.92
C ARG A 16 -13.47 0.86 9.85
N SER A 17 -13.46 2.11 10.28
CA SER A 17 -12.44 2.62 11.21
C SER A 17 -12.42 1.85 12.54
N ARG A 18 -13.57 1.37 13.02
CA ARG A 18 -13.64 0.48 14.19
C ARG A 18 -12.91 -0.85 13.98
N ARG A 19 -12.92 -1.41 12.76
CA ARG A 19 -12.16 -2.64 12.44
C ARG A 19 -10.67 -2.34 12.40
N LEU A 20 -10.26 -1.21 11.80
CA LEU A 20 -8.87 -0.76 11.78
C LEU A 20 -8.33 -0.60 13.22
N TRP A 21 -9.10 0.05 14.09
CA TRP A 21 -8.76 0.21 15.50
C TRP A 21 -8.64 -1.13 16.23
N ASN A 22 -9.63 -2.02 16.08
CA ASN A 22 -9.66 -3.27 16.85
C ASN A 22 -8.66 -4.33 16.35
N LYS A 23 -8.46 -4.44 15.03
CA LYS A 23 -7.76 -5.57 14.41
C LYS A 23 -6.65 -5.16 13.44
N GLY A 24 -6.52 -3.87 13.12
CA GLY A 24 -5.63 -3.42 12.06
C GLY A 24 -6.15 -3.80 10.67
N ALA A 25 -5.22 -3.88 9.71
CA ALA A 25 -5.48 -4.37 8.36
C ALA A 25 -4.31 -5.21 7.87
N ASN A 26 -4.61 -6.26 7.10
CA ASN A 26 -3.62 -7.08 6.42
C ASN A 26 -4.08 -7.24 4.97
N PHE A 27 -3.33 -6.68 4.03
CA PHE A 27 -3.65 -6.68 2.61
C PHE A 27 -2.37 -6.58 1.77
N SER A 28 -2.34 -7.29 0.64
CA SER A 28 -1.18 -7.32 -0.26
C SER A 28 0.12 -7.58 0.52
N TYR A 29 1.05 -6.60 0.56
CA TYR A 29 2.31 -6.69 1.29
C TYR A 29 2.30 -5.93 2.62
N PHE A 30 1.21 -5.22 2.94
CA PHE A 30 1.14 -4.32 4.08
C PHE A 30 0.36 -4.93 5.24
N ARG A 31 0.94 -4.80 6.43
CA ARG A 31 0.27 -5.08 7.71
C ARG A 31 0.22 -3.80 8.53
N ILE A 32 -0.99 -3.24 8.62
CA ILE A 32 -1.28 -2.08 9.47
C ILE A 32 -1.66 -2.60 10.86
N PRO A 33 -0.98 -2.11 11.92
CA PRO A 33 -1.23 -2.59 13.27
C PRO A 33 -2.63 -2.20 13.78
N PRO A 34 -3.17 -2.93 14.78
CA PRO A 34 -4.29 -2.45 15.58
C PRO A 34 -3.99 -1.10 16.24
N ARG A 35 -5.02 -0.44 16.78
CA ARG A 35 -4.95 0.91 17.34
C ARG A 35 -4.55 1.99 16.34
N THR A 36 -4.70 1.72 15.05
CA THR A 36 -4.53 2.73 14.01
C THR A 36 -5.81 3.53 13.82
N VAL A 37 -5.70 4.86 13.76
CA VAL A 37 -6.81 5.79 13.51
C VAL A 37 -6.56 6.61 12.24
N SER A 38 -7.64 7.01 11.57
CA SER A 38 -7.56 7.96 10.46
C SER A 38 -7.63 9.39 10.99
N ILE A 39 -6.92 10.31 10.33
CA ILE A 39 -6.97 11.75 10.56
C ILE A 39 -7.26 12.43 9.22
N PRO A 40 -8.43 13.08 9.05
CA PRO A 40 -9.55 13.16 9.99
C PRO A 40 -10.23 11.81 10.28
N HIS A 41 -10.99 11.74 11.38
CA HIS A 41 -11.73 10.53 11.74
C HIS A 41 -12.93 10.33 10.80
N VAL A 42 -13.01 9.18 10.14
CA VAL A 42 -14.12 8.81 9.25
C VAL A 42 -14.78 7.51 9.70
N LYS A 43 -15.99 7.21 9.20
CA LYS A 43 -16.68 5.95 9.53
C LYS A 43 -16.14 4.77 8.73
N ARG A 44 -15.81 5.01 7.46
CA ARG A 44 -15.28 4.03 6.51
C ARG A 44 -14.18 4.69 5.70
N LEU A 45 -13.12 3.93 5.46
CA LEU A 45 -11.99 4.36 4.65
C LEU A 45 -11.69 3.32 3.57
N ALA A 46 -11.16 3.78 2.45
CA ALA A 46 -10.62 2.95 1.39
C ALA A 46 -9.10 3.06 1.40
N ILE A 47 -8.43 1.91 1.34
CA ILE A 47 -6.99 1.82 1.16
C ILE A 47 -6.74 1.36 -0.27
N VAL A 48 -6.03 2.19 -1.03
CA VAL A 48 -5.64 1.90 -2.42
C VAL A 48 -4.18 1.48 -2.40
N TYR A 49 -3.94 0.19 -2.58
CA TYR A 49 -2.62 -0.40 -2.73
C TYR A 49 -2.13 -0.27 -4.16
N GLN A 50 -0.84 0.03 -4.32
CA GLN A 50 -0.15 0.19 -5.59
C GLN A 50 1.17 -0.57 -5.54
N ASN A 51 1.45 -1.34 -6.59
CA ASN A 51 2.69 -2.06 -6.79
C ASN A 51 3.19 -1.79 -8.19
N LEU A 52 4.26 -1.01 -8.33
CA LEU A 52 4.74 -0.53 -9.63
C LEU A 52 5.35 -1.64 -10.50
N GLY A 53 5.58 -2.83 -9.94
CA GLY A 53 6.23 -3.98 -10.60
C GLY A 53 7.44 -3.55 -11.43
N ASN A 54 7.42 -3.87 -12.71
CA ASN A 54 8.51 -3.57 -13.64
C ASN A 54 8.69 -2.07 -13.92
N TRP A 55 7.70 -1.23 -13.61
CA TRP A 55 7.79 0.22 -13.77
C TRP A 55 8.57 0.88 -12.63
N SER A 56 8.89 0.13 -11.57
CA SER A 56 9.72 0.61 -10.46
C SER A 56 11.08 1.09 -10.95
N THR A 57 11.74 0.35 -11.85
CA THR A 57 13.06 0.72 -12.38
C THR A 57 12.98 1.91 -13.34
N LEU A 58 11.83 2.14 -13.98
CA LEU A 58 11.60 3.30 -14.84
C LEU A 58 11.48 4.59 -14.03
N TYR A 59 10.70 4.58 -12.95
CA TYR A 59 10.43 5.78 -12.14
C TYR A 59 11.43 6.02 -11.01
N TYR A 60 12.04 4.96 -10.48
CA TYR A 60 12.97 5.00 -9.36
C TYR A 60 14.34 4.47 -9.77
N ASN A 61 14.83 4.89 -10.94
CA ASN A 61 16.16 4.54 -11.41
C ASN A 61 17.23 5.25 -10.57
N LEU A 62 18.20 4.50 -10.04
CA LEU A 62 19.32 5.02 -9.28
C LEU A 62 20.62 4.61 -9.96
N PRO A 63 21.43 5.55 -10.50
CA PRO A 63 22.69 5.21 -11.15
C PRO A 63 23.61 4.42 -10.23
N GLY A 64 24.08 3.25 -10.68
CA GLY A 64 24.96 2.38 -9.90
C GLY A 64 24.25 1.45 -8.90
N TYR A 65 22.91 1.49 -8.82
CA TYR A 65 22.12 0.62 -7.96
C TYR A 65 20.98 -0.05 -8.73
N SER A 66 20.60 -1.26 -8.34
CA SER A 66 19.42 -1.94 -8.84
C SER A 66 18.42 -2.17 -7.71
N LEU A 67 17.13 -2.02 -8.04
CA LEU A 67 16.07 -2.36 -7.11
C LEU A 67 15.96 -3.88 -6.99
N ILE A 68 16.10 -4.39 -5.78
CA ILE A 68 15.92 -5.83 -5.49
C ILE A 68 14.44 -6.22 -5.40
N SER A 69 13.54 -5.25 -5.25
CA SER A 69 12.10 -5.45 -5.18
C SER A 69 11.36 -4.31 -5.87
N SER A 70 10.11 -4.57 -6.25
CA SER A 70 9.21 -3.53 -6.74
C SER A 70 8.93 -2.46 -5.68
N VAL A 71 8.73 -1.21 -6.11
CA VAL A 71 8.26 -0.12 -5.27
C VAL A 71 6.75 -0.30 -5.04
N VAL A 72 6.38 -0.34 -3.76
CA VAL A 72 5.00 -0.51 -3.34
C VAL A 72 4.58 0.61 -2.40
N GLY A 73 3.30 0.95 -2.44
CA GLY A 73 2.73 1.99 -1.61
C GLY A 73 1.25 1.79 -1.41
N PHE A 74 0.67 2.61 -0.56
CA PHE A 74 -0.77 2.73 -0.46
C PHE A 74 -1.19 4.16 -0.13
N LEU A 75 -2.41 4.50 -0.54
CA LEU A 75 -3.08 5.73 -0.21
C LEU A 75 -4.35 5.42 0.58
N VAL A 76 -4.80 6.37 1.40
CA VAL A 76 -6.00 6.19 2.24
C VAL A 76 -6.97 7.34 1.97
N PHE A 77 -8.23 7.00 1.75
CA PHE A 77 -9.30 7.94 1.41
C PHE A 77 -10.53 7.74 2.28
N ASP A 78 -11.31 8.81 2.46
CA ASP A 78 -12.66 8.69 3.01
C ASP A 78 -13.54 7.88 2.06
N ALA A 79 -14.18 6.84 2.59
CA ALA A 79 -15.13 5.98 1.87
C ALA A 79 -16.46 5.87 2.61
N SER A 80 -16.78 6.89 3.42
CA SER A 80 -18.03 7.00 4.16
C SER A 80 -19.21 7.23 3.22
N ASN A 81 -19.04 8.10 2.23
CA ASN A 81 -19.99 8.31 1.15
C ASN A 81 -19.39 7.83 -0.19
N VAL A 82 -20.06 6.88 -0.86
CA VAL A 82 -19.54 6.26 -2.10
C VAL A 82 -19.91 7.08 -3.34
N THR A 83 -20.88 7.99 -3.22
CA THR A 83 -21.27 8.91 -4.30
C THR A 83 -20.54 10.26 -4.21
N ASP A 84 -19.73 10.45 -3.17
CA ASP A 84 -18.92 11.64 -3.01
C ASP A 84 -17.71 11.54 -3.94
N THR A 85 -17.60 12.47 -4.88
CA THR A 85 -16.50 12.58 -5.82
C THR A 85 -15.35 13.43 -5.28
N SER A 86 -15.52 14.03 -4.09
CA SER A 86 -14.45 14.79 -3.45
C SER A 86 -13.40 13.83 -2.89
N GLU A 87 -12.17 13.95 -3.40
CA GLU A 87 -11.04 13.17 -2.91
C GLU A 87 -10.62 13.70 -1.53
N ARG A 88 -10.95 12.95 -0.48
CA ARG A 88 -10.53 13.27 0.89
C ARG A 88 -9.46 12.29 1.34
N ASN A 89 -8.20 12.68 1.09
CA ASN A 89 -7.03 11.98 1.60
C ASN A 89 -7.05 11.93 3.12
N LEU A 90 -6.73 10.77 3.67
CA LEU A 90 -6.64 10.53 5.11
C LEU A 90 -5.20 10.17 5.48
N THR A 91 -4.76 10.67 6.62
CA THR A 91 -3.51 10.22 7.25
C THR A 91 -3.84 9.10 8.23
N LEU A 92 -2.94 8.12 8.37
CA LEU A 92 -3.04 7.11 9.42
C LEU A 92 -2.11 7.47 10.58
N ASN A 93 -2.64 7.49 11.79
CA ASN A 93 -1.87 7.54 13.02
C ASN A 93 -1.90 6.15 13.67
N THR A 94 -0.75 5.50 13.72
CA THR A 94 -0.58 4.13 14.24
C THR A 94 -0.23 4.10 15.73
N MET A 95 -0.31 5.24 16.43
CA MET A 95 -0.03 5.36 17.87
C MET A 95 1.36 4.80 18.25
N GLY A 96 2.36 5.06 17.41
CA GLY A 96 3.74 4.60 17.61
C GLY A 96 4.01 3.16 17.16
N GLN A 97 3.01 2.42 16.67
CA GLN A 97 3.21 1.07 16.14
C GLN A 97 3.64 1.12 14.66
N PRO A 98 4.62 0.32 14.23
CA PRO A 98 5.10 0.36 12.86
C PRO A 98 4.09 -0.31 11.90
N ILE A 99 3.99 0.21 10.68
CA ILE A 99 3.37 -0.49 9.56
C ILE A 99 4.43 -1.44 8.98
N SER A 100 4.14 -2.73 8.97
CA SER A 100 5.08 -3.73 8.43
C SER A 100 4.82 -3.97 6.95
N ILE A 101 5.90 -4.16 6.18
CA ILE A 101 5.85 -4.53 4.77
C ILE A 101 6.54 -5.87 4.61
N GLN A 102 5.88 -6.83 3.96
CA GLN A 102 6.41 -8.17 3.71
C GLN A 102 6.39 -8.44 2.21
N PHE A 103 7.58 -8.49 1.61
CA PHE A 103 7.75 -8.83 0.20
C PHE A 103 7.86 -10.35 0.05
N PRO A 104 7.06 -10.97 -0.84
CA PRO A 104 7.20 -12.40 -1.14
C PRO A 104 8.48 -12.63 -1.95
N ASN A 105 9.29 -13.61 -1.51
CA ASN A 105 10.48 -14.16 -2.16
C ASN A 105 11.22 -13.21 -3.12
N ILE A 106 12.10 -12.39 -2.55
CA ILE A 106 13.06 -11.61 -3.33
C ILE A 106 14.17 -12.55 -3.80
N THR A 107 14.15 -12.95 -5.08
CA THR A 107 15.29 -13.62 -5.70
C THR A 107 16.34 -12.57 -6.06
N LEU A 108 17.43 -12.54 -5.30
CA LEU A 108 18.61 -11.77 -5.68
C LEU A 108 19.24 -12.44 -6.90
N ASN A 109 18.98 -11.90 -8.09
CA ASN A 109 19.68 -12.33 -9.29
C ASN A 109 21.08 -11.69 -9.26
N LEU A 110 22.00 -12.31 -8.52
CA LEU A 110 23.41 -11.98 -8.58
C LEU A 110 23.90 -12.39 -9.97
N SER A 111 23.91 -11.45 -10.92
CA SER A 111 24.64 -11.65 -12.17
C SER A 111 26.12 -11.78 -11.82
N SER A 112 26.62 -13.02 -11.79
CA SER A 112 28.04 -13.30 -11.78
C SER A 112 28.60 -12.86 -13.14
N ASN A 113 29.19 -11.66 -13.19
CA ASN A 113 30.01 -11.25 -14.31
C ASN A 113 31.29 -12.09 -14.29
N THR A 114 31.38 -13.09 -15.18
CA THR A 114 32.65 -13.62 -15.68
C THR A 114 33.13 -12.78 -16.84
#